data_AF-Q2Y777-F1
#
_entry.id   AF-Q2Y777-F1
#
_cell.length_a   1.000
_cell.length_b   1.000
_cell.length_c   1.000
_cell.angle_alpha   90.00
_cell.angle_beta   90.00
_cell.angle_gamma   90.00
#
_symmetry.space_group_name_H-M   'P 1'
#
loop_
_entity.id
_entity.type
_entity.pdbx_description
1 polymer ?
#
loop_
_entity_poly.entity_id
_entity_poly.type
_entity_poly.pdbx_seq_one_letter_code
_entity_poly.pdbx_strand_id
1 'polypeptide(L)'
;MTELKGTYSKEENVFKVSKPHTDVKIKVDKWPMPPFMGLGSWAGFAPAQDDQVVMMGDTVLFEDEVNPAISAAFEAGLEVTGLHNHFFFDEPKVYFMHIGGRGSAAELSAGVKKIYDKVAEIRAVQPVPSSRFPKTIPQENKISPQPLEQILGMKGSSKDGMFKVVIGRPATMGVGGKRNGYKHMGGLCGQR
;
A
#
# COMPACT_ATOMS: atom_id res chain seq x y z
N MET A 1 4.21 7.95 -20.40
CA MET A 1 3.14 8.91 -20.08
C MET A 1 1.88 8.12 -19.77
N THR A 2 1.12 8.49 -18.74
CA THR A 2 0.12 7.63 -18.06
C THR A 2 -1.12 7.23 -18.89
N GLU A 3 -1.25 7.68 -20.14
CA GLU A 3 -2.44 7.52 -21.02
C GLU A 3 -3.74 8.15 -20.50
N LEU A 4 -3.72 8.72 -19.29
CA LEU A 4 -4.84 9.46 -18.71
C LEU A 4 -4.76 10.94 -19.10
N LYS A 5 -5.92 11.56 -19.33
CA LYS A 5 -6.01 13.02 -19.48
C LYS A 5 -5.66 13.67 -18.14
N GLY A 6 -4.70 14.60 -18.16
CA GLY A 6 -4.32 15.41 -17.01
C GLY A 6 -4.69 16.87 -17.17
N THR A 7 -4.72 17.59 -16.05
CA THR A 7 -4.89 19.04 -15.98
C THR A 7 -3.66 19.67 -15.35
N TYR A 8 -3.22 20.80 -15.88
CA TYR A 8 -2.16 21.59 -15.29
C TYR A 8 -2.76 22.78 -14.52
N SER A 9 -2.43 22.90 -13.24
CA SER A 9 -2.70 24.12 -12.47
C SER A 9 -1.47 25.00 -12.51
N LYS A 10 -1.64 26.25 -12.98
CA LYS A 10 -0.55 27.23 -13.01
C LYS A 10 -0.25 27.77 -11.61
N GLU A 11 -1.29 27.91 -10.80
CA GLU A 11 -1.25 28.43 -9.44
C GLU A 11 -0.46 27.50 -8.52
N GLU A 12 -0.71 26.18 -8.63
CA GLU A 12 -0.02 25.16 -7.83
C GLU A 12 1.26 24.63 -8.50
N ASN A 13 1.52 24.99 -9.76
CA ASN A 13 2.62 24.46 -10.57
C ASN A 13 2.67 22.92 -10.60
N VAL A 14 1.49 22.28 -10.69
CA VAL A 14 1.30 20.83 -10.65
C VAL A 14 0.55 20.35 -11.89
N PHE A 15 1.08 19.33 -12.54
CA PHE A 15 0.34 18.54 -13.53
C PHE A 15 -0.31 17.35 -12.83
N LYS A 16 -1.64 17.24 -12.87
CA LYS A 16 -2.39 16.18 -12.20
C LYS A 16 -3.11 15.30 -13.20
N VAL A 17 -3.01 13.98 -13.02
CA VAL A 17 -3.86 12.99 -13.69
C VAL A 17 -4.81 12.38 -12.68
N SER A 18 -6.04 12.09 -13.10
CA SER A 18 -7.07 11.52 -12.24
C SER A 18 -7.77 10.36 -12.96
N LYS A 19 -8.07 9.30 -12.22
CA LYS A 19 -8.82 8.12 -12.66
C LYS A 19 -9.96 7.89 -11.66
N PRO A 20 -11.21 8.27 -12.00
CA PRO A 20 -12.35 7.99 -11.13
C PRO A 20 -12.62 6.48 -11.08
N HIS A 21 -12.90 5.93 -9.89
CA HIS A 21 -13.47 4.59 -9.77
C HIS A 21 -14.97 4.65 -10.04
N THR A 22 -15.38 4.12 -11.19
CA THR A 22 -16.79 4.08 -11.63
C THR A 22 -17.29 2.66 -11.91
N ASP A 23 -16.39 1.69 -11.80
CA ASP A 23 -16.56 0.27 -12.12
C ASP A 23 -17.26 -0.50 -10.99
N VAL A 24 -16.99 -0.15 -9.73
CA VAL A 24 -17.58 -0.83 -8.55
C VAL A 24 -18.49 0.12 -7.78
N LYS A 25 -19.68 -0.38 -7.40
CA LYS A 25 -20.63 0.36 -6.55
C LYS A 25 -20.22 0.21 -5.10
N ILE A 26 -19.88 1.33 -4.46
CA ILE A 26 -19.49 1.39 -3.05
C ILE A 26 -20.65 1.93 -2.23
N LYS A 27 -20.86 1.35 -1.05
CA LYS A 27 -21.80 1.83 -0.05
C LYS A 27 -21.07 2.12 1.25
N VAL A 28 -21.57 3.08 2.03
CA VAL A 28 -21.17 3.31 3.42
C VAL A 28 -22.43 3.22 4.26
N ASP A 29 -22.48 2.31 5.23
CA ASP A 29 -23.68 2.03 6.03
C ASP A 29 -24.95 1.86 5.16
N LYS A 30 -24.82 1.01 4.11
CA LYS A 30 -25.86 0.72 3.09
C LYS A 30 -26.24 1.90 2.18
N TRP A 31 -25.76 3.10 2.43
CA TRP A 31 -25.99 4.25 1.57
C TRP A 31 -25.03 4.23 0.36
N PRO A 32 -25.52 4.23 -0.89
CA PRO A 32 -24.66 4.27 -2.07
C PRO A 32 -23.87 5.58 -2.13
N MET A 33 -22.54 5.47 -2.23
CA MET A 33 -21.65 6.63 -2.27
C MET A 33 -21.32 7.03 -3.71
N PRO A 34 -21.73 8.22 -4.18
CA PRO A 34 -21.27 8.79 -5.44
C PRO A 34 -19.73 8.90 -5.53
N PRO A 35 -19.12 8.51 -6.66
CA PRO A 35 -17.67 8.53 -6.83
C PRO A 35 -17.00 9.90 -6.61
N PHE A 36 -17.72 10.99 -6.90
CA PHE A 36 -17.22 12.36 -6.69
C PHE A 36 -16.84 12.66 -5.23
N MET A 37 -17.40 11.93 -4.24
CA MET A 37 -17.06 12.10 -2.82
C MET A 37 -15.73 11.44 -2.40
N GLY A 38 -14.76 11.40 -3.30
CA GLY A 38 -13.39 10.98 -2.98
C GLY A 38 -13.01 9.57 -3.42
N LEU A 39 -13.71 8.96 -4.38
CA LEU A 39 -13.34 7.66 -4.96
C LEU A 39 -12.53 7.83 -6.26
N GLY A 40 -11.63 8.80 -6.29
CA GLY A 40 -10.79 9.07 -7.46
C GLY A 40 -9.33 8.84 -7.15
N SER A 41 -8.70 7.91 -7.86
CA SER A 41 -7.24 7.78 -7.86
C SER A 41 -6.62 8.96 -8.61
N TRP A 42 -5.47 9.44 -8.17
CA TRP A 42 -4.77 10.53 -8.84
C TRP A 42 -3.25 10.45 -8.65
N ALA A 43 -2.51 11.10 -9.55
CA ALA A 43 -1.09 11.37 -9.39
C ALA A 43 -0.79 12.81 -9.85
N GLY A 44 -0.04 13.54 -9.04
CA GLY A 44 0.39 14.91 -9.27
C GLY A 44 1.89 14.97 -9.43
N PHE A 45 2.36 15.76 -10.40
CA PHE A 45 3.76 15.92 -10.76
C PHE A 45 4.13 17.40 -10.63
N ALA A 46 5.17 17.69 -9.85
CA ALA A 46 5.69 19.03 -9.65
C ALA A 46 7.19 19.09 -10.00
N PRO A 47 7.66 20.18 -10.62
CA PRO A 47 9.11 20.41 -10.79
C PRO A 47 9.84 20.41 -9.44
N ALA A 48 11.04 19.87 -9.43
CA ALA A 48 11.96 19.88 -8.31
C ALA A 48 13.34 20.37 -8.76
N GLN A 49 14.29 20.45 -7.83
CA GLN A 49 15.68 20.80 -8.15
C GLN A 49 16.33 19.76 -9.08
N ASP A 50 17.38 20.18 -9.79
CA ASP A 50 18.21 19.34 -10.67
C ASP A 50 17.43 18.70 -11.84
N ASP A 51 16.50 19.46 -12.43
CA ASP A 51 15.63 19.03 -13.54
C ASP A 51 14.80 17.76 -13.22
N GLN A 52 14.62 17.46 -11.93
CA GLN A 52 13.83 16.34 -11.47
C GLN A 52 12.36 16.73 -11.26
N VAL A 53 11.52 15.71 -11.16
CA VAL A 53 10.12 15.83 -10.78
C VAL A 53 9.90 15.09 -9.47
N VAL A 54 9.07 15.66 -8.60
CA VAL A 54 8.48 14.94 -7.47
C VAL A 54 7.06 14.56 -7.86
N MET A 55 6.70 13.31 -7.60
CA MET A 55 5.36 12.79 -7.81
C MET A 55 4.78 12.35 -6.46
N MET A 56 3.52 12.72 -6.23
CA MET A 56 2.70 12.14 -5.19
C MET A 56 1.38 11.71 -5.79
N GLY A 57 0.76 10.69 -5.21
CA GLY A 57 -0.54 10.24 -5.64
C GLY A 57 -1.28 9.50 -4.55
N ASP A 58 -2.56 9.31 -4.81
CA ASP A 58 -3.44 8.47 -4.01
C ASP A 58 -4.10 7.48 -4.96
N THR A 59 -4.05 6.21 -4.62
CA THR A 59 -4.67 5.14 -5.40
C THR A 59 -5.74 4.48 -4.57
N VAL A 60 -6.98 4.61 -5.02
CA VAL A 60 -8.13 3.90 -4.47
C VAL A 60 -8.04 2.43 -4.91
N LEU A 61 -8.18 1.51 -3.96
CA LEU A 61 -8.01 0.08 -4.15
C LEU A 61 -9.05 -0.71 -3.34
N PHE A 62 -9.42 -1.89 -3.83
CA PHE A 62 -10.14 -2.90 -3.06
C PHE A 62 -9.19 -3.92 -2.43
N GLU A 63 -9.67 -4.71 -1.47
CA GLU A 63 -8.87 -5.68 -0.70
C GLU A 63 -7.98 -6.60 -1.54
N ASP A 64 -8.50 -7.06 -2.69
CA ASP A 64 -7.79 -7.96 -3.60
C ASP A 64 -6.81 -7.25 -4.55
N GLU A 65 -6.81 -5.92 -4.58
CA GLU A 65 -5.93 -5.10 -5.40
C GLU A 65 -4.73 -4.55 -4.63
N VAL A 66 -4.83 -4.45 -3.28
CA VAL A 66 -3.80 -3.83 -2.43
C VAL A 66 -2.41 -4.42 -2.66
N ASN A 67 -2.23 -5.73 -2.44
CA ASN A 67 -0.91 -6.35 -2.53
C ASN A 67 -0.33 -6.33 -3.97
N PRO A 68 -1.13 -6.63 -5.03
CA PRO A 68 -0.66 -6.45 -6.40
C PRO A 68 -0.26 -5.01 -6.74
N ALA A 69 -1.01 -4.01 -6.27
CA ALA A 69 -0.72 -2.60 -6.51
C ALA A 69 0.56 -2.15 -5.80
N ILE A 70 0.76 -2.55 -4.54
CA ILE A 70 2.00 -2.31 -3.79
C ILE A 70 3.19 -2.94 -4.52
N SER A 71 3.05 -4.18 -4.99
CA SER A 71 4.11 -4.87 -5.74
C SER A 71 4.44 -4.12 -7.03
N ALA A 72 3.42 -3.71 -7.78
CA ALA A 72 3.60 -2.93 -9.01
C ALA A 72 4.30 -1.58 -8.76
N ALA A 73 3.99 -0.91 -7.64
CA ALA A 73 4.65 0.32 -7.23
C ALA A 73 6.15 0.09 -6.96
N PHE A 74 6.49 -0.88 -6.12
CA PHE A 74 7.89 -1.18 -5.78
C PHE A 74 8.71 -1.66 -6.97
N GLU A 75 8.14 -2.51 -7.83
CA GLU A 75 8.81 -2.94 -9.05
C GLU A 75 9.05 -1.79 -10.05
N ALA A 76 8.28 -0.71 -9.95
CA ALA A 76 8.46 0.50 -10.74
C ALA A 76 9.40 1.54 -10.08
N GLY A 77 9.96 1.23 -8.90
CA GLY A 77 10.78 2.16 -8.14
C GLY A 77 9.99 3.30 -7.48
N LEU A 78 8.68 3.15 -7.32
CA LEU A 78 7.84 4.09 -6.57
C LEU A 78 7.81 3.73 -5.08
N GLU A 79 7.55 4.73 -4.27
CA GLU A 79 7.37 4.60 -2.83
C GLU A 79 5.90 4.38 -2.49
N VAL A 80 5.61 3.54 -1.50
CA VAL A 80 4.29 3.46 -0.84
C VAL A 80 4.43 4.15 0.51
N THR A 81 3.84 5.33 0.64
CA THR A 81 4.01 6.21 1.81
C THR A 81 2.89 6.06 2.83
N GLY A 82 1.78 5.43 2.46
CA GLY A 82 0.66 5.15 3.36
C GLY A 82 -0.36 4.20 2.74
N LEU A 83 -1.03 3.45 3.60
CA LEU A 83 -2.20 2.65 3.26
C LEU A 83 -3.20 2.78 4.41
N HIS A 84 -4.39 3.29 4.11
CA HIS A 84 -5.44 3.51 5.11
C HIS A 84 -6.82 3.49 4.46
N ASN A 85 -7.87 3.57 5.28
CA ASN A 85 -9.25 3.70 4.83
C ASN A 85 -9.82 5.05 5.30
N HIS A 86 -10.67 5.68 4.49
CA HIS A 86 -11.34 6.93 4.88
C HIS A 86 -12.65 6.68 5.64
N PHE A 87 -13.30 5.54 5.38
CA PHE A 87 -14.66 5.27 5.85
C PHE A 87 -14.68 4.00 6.69
N PHE A 88 -15.53 4.01 7.73
CA PHE A 88 -15.94 2.80 8.42
C PHE A 88 -17.21 2.26 7.76
N PHE A 89 -17.41 0.94 7.83
CA PHE A 89 -18.61 0.27 7.29
C PHE A 89 -18.86 0.49 5.79
N ASP A 90 -17.78 0.75 5.05
CA ASP A 90 -17.74 0.71 3.60
C ASP A 90 -17.80 -0.73 3.07
N GLU A 91 -18.58 -0.93 2.01
CA GLU A 91 -18.74 -2.21 1.31
C GLU A 91 -18.76 -1.99 -0.22
N PRO A 92 -17.88 -2.69 -0.98
CA PRO A 92 -16.71 -3.45 -0.50
C PRO A 92 -15.70 -2.52 0.21
N LYS A 93 -14.74 -3.10 0.94
CA LYS A 93 -13.71 -2.31 1.64
C LYS A 93 -12.83 -1.55 0.66
N VAL A 94 -12.67 -0.25 0.91
CA VAL A 94 -11.91 0.69 0.10
C VAL A 94 -10.69 1.16 0.87
N TYR A 95 -9.55 1.05 0.22
CA TYR A 95 -8.26 1.51 0.72
C TYR A 95 -7.71 2.62 -0.17
N PHE A 96 -6.92 3.48 0.46
CA PHE A 96 -6.26 4.63 -0.14
C PHE A 96 -4.77 4.42 0.05
N MET A 97 -4.09 4.13 -1.05
CA MET A 97 -2.66 3.88 -1.09
C MET A 97 -1.96 5.15 -1.58
N HIS A 98 -1.25 5.81 -0.66
CA HIS A 98 -0.41 6.95 -1.00
C HIS A 98 0.87 6.46 -1.66
N ILE A 99 1.17 7.05 -2.83
CA ILE A 99 2.38 6.76 -3.59
C ILE A 99 3.24 8.01 -3.73
N GLY A 100 4.55 7.81 -3.79
CA GLY A 100 5.54 8.87 -3.92
C GLY A 100 6.67 8.50 -4.86
N GLY A 101 7.45 9.49 -5.27
CA GLY A 101 8.71 9.26 -5.97
C GLY A 101 9.37 10.55 -6.43
N ARG A 102 10.66 10.45 -6.74
CA ARG A 102 11.45 11.53 -7.32
C ARG A 102 12.31 10.98 -8.45
N GLY A 103 12.34 11.65 -9.60
CA GLY A 103 13.03 11.17 -10.78
C GLY A 103 12.57 11.91 -12.03
N SER A 104 12.75 11.30 -13.22
CA SER A 104 12.22 11.90 -14.44
C SER A 104 10.69 11.75 -14.50
N ALA A 105 10.03 12.70 -15.17
CA ALA A 105 8.59 12.61 -15.42
C ALA A 105 8.20 11.32 -16.17
N ALA A 106 9.09 10.84 -17.06
CA ALA A 106 8.86 9.63 -17.85
C ALA A 106 8.80 8.39 -16.95
N GLU A 107 9.80 8.18 -16.09
CA GLU A 107 9.87 7.05 -15.15
C GLU A 107 8.69 7.06 -14.19
N LEU A 108 8.43 8.20 -13.54
CA LEU A 108 7.34 8.33 -12.57
C LEU A 108 5.98 8.07 -13.22
N SER A 109 5.75 8.59 -14.44
CA SER A 109 4.50 8.34 -15.17
C SER A 109 4.35 6.88 -15.60
N ALA A 110 5.45 6.20 -15.95
CA ALA A 110 5.42 4.78 -16.28
C ALA A 110 5.09 3.93 -15.05
N GLY A 111 5.62 4.29 -13.88
CA GLY A 111 5.29 3.62 -12.61
C GLY A 111 3.82 3.78 -12.23
N VAL A 112 3.27 4.99 -12.32
CA VAL A 112 1.84 5.24 -12.07
C VAL A 112 0.97 4.42 -13.02
N LYS A 113 1.33 4.37 -14.31
CA LYS A 113 0.63 3.53 -15.30
C LYS A 113 0.67 2.05 -14.91
N LYS A 114 1.82 1.53 -14.49
CA LYS A 114 1.97 0.12 -14.10
C LYS A 114 1.02 -0.28 -12.96
N ILE A 115 0.84 0.60 -11.96
CA ILE A 115 -0.13 0.39 -10.88
C ILE A 115 -1.56 0.32 -11.44
N TYR A 116 -1.95 1.31 -12.25
CA TYR A 116 -3.31 1.39 -12.78
C TYR A 116 -3.65 0.29 -13.79
N ASP A 117 -2.67 -0.17 -14.57
CA ASP A 117 -2.80 -1.31 -15.48
C ASP A 117 -2.98 -2.60 -14.68
N LYS A 118 -2.22 -2.79 -13.57
CA LYS A 118 -2.38 -3.97 -12.70
C LYS A 118 -3.78 -4.03 -12.08
N VAL A 119 -4.31 -2.90 -11.62
CA VAL A 119 -5.69 -2.83 -11.11
C VAL A 119 -6.70 -3.15 -12.22
N ALA A 120 -6.51 -2.60 -13.43
CA ALA A 120 -7.38 -2.87 -14.56
C ALA A 120 -7.36 -4.36 -14.97
N GLU A 121 -6.20 -5.01 -14.96
CA GLU A 121 -6.04 -6.44 -15.21
C GLU A 121 -6.83 -7.29 -14.21
N ILE A 122 -6.74 -6.97 -12.91
CA ILE A 122 -7.49 -7.67 -11.85
C ILE A 122 -8.99 -7.52 -12.07
N ARG A 123 -9.48 -6.31 -12.36
CA ARG A 123 -10.91 -6.05 -12.59
C ARG A 123 -11.43 -6.63 -13.90
N ALA A 124 -10.59 -6.77 -14.92
CA ALA A 124 -10.95 -7.46 -16.15
C ALA A 124 -11.18 -8.97 -15.94
N VAL A 125 -10.38 -9.60 -15.08
CA VAL A 125 -10.52 -11.03 -14.74
C VAL A 125 -11.61 -11.26 -13.69
N GLN A 126 -11.67 -10.38 -12.69
CA GLN A 126 -12.60 -10.46 -11.57
C GLN A 126 -13.28 -9.11 -11.35
N PRO A 127 -14.46 -8.88 -11.97
CA PRO A 127 -15.17 -7.59 -11.88
C PRO A 127 -15.70 -7.25 -10.48
N VAL A 128 -15.91 -8.25 -9.62
CA VAL A 128 -16.42 -8.07 -8.26
C VAL A 128 -15.28 -8.27 -7.27
N PRO A 129 -14.96 -7.28 -6.42
CA PRO A 129 -13.91 -7.41 -5.42
C PRO A 129 -14.09 -8.63 -4.51
N SER A 130 -13.00 -9.38 -4.31
CA SER A 130 -12.96 -10.49 -3.35
C SER A 130 -12.87 -9.97 -1.92
N SER A 131 -13.61 -10.59 -1.01
CA SER A 131 -13.50 -10.38 0.45
C SER A 131 -12.67 -11.48 1.14
N ARG A 132 -11.91 -12.26 0.36
CA ARG A 132 -11.07 -13.36 0.85
C ARG A 132 -9.77 -13.45 0.06
N PHE A 133 -8.76 -14.07 0.69
CA PHE A 133 -7.54 -14.44 0.00
C PHE A 133 -7.82 -15.47 -1.12
N PRO A 134 -7.05 -15.42 -2.22
CA PRO A 134 -7.25 -16.33 -3.36
C PRO A 134 -6.91 -17.78 -3.05
N LYS A 135 -6.10 -18.03 -2.00
CA LYS A 135 -5.74 -19.37 -1.54
C LYS A 135 -6.45 -19.70 -0.23
N THR A 136 -6.68 -21.00 -0.01
CA THR A 136 -7.13 -21.51 1.29
C THR A 136 -6.02 -21.31 2.31
N ILE A 137 -6.36 -20.63 3.41
CA ILE A 137 -5.45 -20.52 4.55
C ILE A 137 -5.39 -21.89 5.27
N PRO A 138 -4.21 -22.51 5.40
CA PRO A 138 -4.07 -23.75 6.17
C PRO A 138 -4.48 -23.55 7.63
N GLN A 139 -5.24 -24.49 8.20
CA GLN A 139 -5.61 -24.45 9.63
C GLN A 139 -4.44 -24.76 10.57
N GLU A 140 -3.48 -25.55 10.09
CA GLU A 140 -2.28 -25.90 10.85
C GLU A 140 -1.05 -25.24 10.23
N ASN A 141 -0.19 -24.67 11.09
CA ASN A 141 1.13 -24.19 10.71
C ASN A 141 2.20 -25.23 11.12
N LYS A 142 3.15 -25.52 10.22
CA LYS A 142 4.24 -26.50 10.44
C LYS A 142 5.63 -25.90 10.16
N ILE A 143 5.77 -24.59 10.29
CA ILE A 143 7.06 -23.90 10.12
C ILE A 143 8.06 -24.40 11.17
N SER A 144 9.23 -24.83 10.70
CA SER A 144 10.36 -25.21 11.57
C SER A 144 11.15 -23.96 11.98
N PRO A 145 11.53 -23.82 13.27
CA PRO A 145 12.22 -22.62 13.75
C PRO A 145 13.67 -22.49 13.25
N GLN A 146 14.38 -23.60 13.10
CA GLN A 146 15.84 -23.59 12.90
C GLN A 146 16.28 -22.81 11.65
N PRO A 147 15.65 -22.97 10.46
CA PRO A 147 16.01 -22.16 9.30
C PRO A 147 15.76 -20.67 9.52
N LEU A 148 14.70 -20.30 10.24
CA LEU A 148 14.39 -18.89 10.53
C LEU A 148 15.39 -18.29 11.50
N GLU A 149 15.80 -19.03 12.52
CA GLU A 149 16.84 -18.60 13.45
C GLU A 149 18.18 -18.39 12.74
N GLN A 150 18.51 -19.23 11.77
CA GLN A 150 19.72 -19.10 10.96
C GLN A 150 19.67 -17.87 10.06
N ILE A 151 18.54 -17.62 9.40
CA ILE A 151 18.36 -16.43 8.53
C ILE A 151 18.38 -15.14 9.35
N LEU A 152 17.71 -15.13 10.50
CA LEU A 152 17.60 -13.93 11.35
C LEU A 152 18.81 -13.73 12.26
N GLY A 153 19.69 -14.73 12.39
CA GLY A 153 20.81 -14.72 13.33
C GLY A 153 20.38 -14.59 14.79
N MET A 154 19.13 -14.94 15.11
CA MET A 154 18.52 -14.74 16.42
C MET A 154 17.63 -15.91 16.80
N LYS A 155 17.64 -16.27 18.08
CA LYS A 155 16.70 -17.26 18.63
C LYS A 155 15.31 -16.66 18.79
N GLY A 156 14.30 -17.48 18.53
CA GLY A 156 12.89 -17.11 18.69
C GLY A 156 12.14 -18.04 19.64
N SER A 157 10.90 -17.69 19.93
CA SER A 157 9.92 -18.57 20.57
C SER A 157 9.01 -19.20 19.52
N SER A 158 8.67 -20.46 19.70
CA SER A 158 7.72 -21.16 18.84
C SER A 158 6.56 -21.76 19.61
N LYS A 159 5.37 -21.69 19.02
CA LYS A 159 4.17 -22.33 19.53
C LYS A 159 3.20 -22.56 18.37
N ASP A 160 2.63 -23.77 18.27
CA ASP A 160 1.59 -24.13 17.29
C ASP A 160 1.98 -23.76 15.84
N GLY A 161 3.24 -23.99 15.48
CA GLY A 161 3.80 -23.66 14.16
C GLY A 161 4.03 -22.17 13.91
N MET A 162 3.69 -21.28 14.84
CA MET A 162 4.09 -19.88 14.79
C MET A 162 5.51 -19.73 15.34
N PHE A 163 6.34 -18.95 14.65
CA PHE A 163 7.67 -18.55 15.11
C PHE A 163 7.67 -17.04 15.35
N LYS A 164 8.19 -16.63 16.50
CA LYS A 164 8.23 -15.23 16.93
C LYS A 164 9.63 -14.89 17.43
N VAL A 165 10.19 -13.79 16.92
CA VAL A 165 11.43 -13.20 17.43
C VAL A 165 11.11 -11.82 17.98
N VAL A 166 11.69 -11.48 19.13
CA VAL A 166 11.54 -10.15 19.72
C VAL A 166 12.88 -9.43 19.63
N ILE A 167 12.94 -8.39 18.79
CA ILE A 167 14.14 -7.59 18.60
C ILE A 167 14.03 -6.35 19.49
N GLY A 168 14.75 -6.36 20.62
CA GLY A 168 14.83 -5.20 21.50
C GLY A 168 15.75 -4.12 20.90
N ARG A 169 15.28 -2.88 20.84
CA ARG A 169 16.13 -1.71 20.57
C ARG A 169 16.21 -0.84 21.82
N PRO A 170 17.43 -0.47 22.29
CA PRO A 170 17.55 0.53 23.35
C PRO A 170 17.03 1.86 22.82
N ALA A 171 16.13 2.49 23.57
CA ALA A 171 15.66 3.84 23.32
C ALA A 171 16.06 4.72 24.50
N THR A 172 16.71 5.84 24.22
CA THR A 172 16.96 6.89 25.21
C THR A 172 15.82 7.90 25.13
N MET A 173 14.98 7.95 26.17
CA MET A 173 14.08 9.07 26.34
C MET A 173 14.88 10.26 26.89
N GLY A 174 14.79 11.40 26.21
CA GLY A 174 15.45 12.64 26.61
C GLY A 174 14.77 13.32 27.81
N VAL A 175 14.75 12.67 28.98
CA VAL A 175 14.54 13.31 30.28
C VAL A 175 15.32 12.51 31.32
N GLY A 176 16.19 13.20 32.08
CA GLY A 176 17.12 12.60 33.03
C GLY A 176 16.47 11.58 33.97
N GLY A 177 16.87 10.31 33.83
CA GLY A 177 16.46 9.23 34.72
C GLY A 177 16.52 7.88 34.02
N LYS A 178 17.60 7.12 34.25
CA LYS A 178 17.76 5.74 33.75
C LYS A 178 16.54 4.90 34.11
N ARG A 179 15.79 4.40 33.12
CA ARG A 179 14.85 3.27 33.29
C ARG A 179 14.83 2.34 32.08
N ASN A 180 14.74 1.04 32.39
CA ASN A 180 14.81 -0.12 31.51
C ASN A 180 13.87 -0.03 30.29
N GLY A 181 14.39 -0.46 29.13
CA GLY A 181 13.80 -0.24 27.80
C GLY A 181 12.45 -0.90 27.53
N TYR A 182 11.69 -0.27 26.63
CA TYR A 182 10.44 -0.77 26.08
C TYR A 182 10.69 -1.82 24.99
N LYS A 183 9.97 -2.95 25.05
CA LYS A 183 9.98 -4.01 24.03
C LYS A 183 8.99 -3.66 22.92
N HIS A 184 9.44 -3.53 21.68
CA HIS A 184 8.56 -3.48 20.51
C HIS A 184 8.35 -4.91 19.98
N MET A 185 7.10 -5.32 19.76
CA MET A 185 6.74 -6.68 19.35
C MET A 185 6.49 -6.72 17.84
N GLY A 186 7.48 -7.18 17.07
CA GLY A 186 7.27 -7.58 15.67
C GLY A 186 7.00 -9.08 15.61
N GLY A 187 5.91 -9.50 14.97
CA GLY A 187 5.62 -10.90 14.65
C GLY A 187 5.58 -11.07 13.15
N LEU A 188 6.33 -12.04 12.61
CA LEU A 188 6.20 -12.44 11.21
C LEU A 188 5.19 -13.59 11.14
N CYS A 189 3.99 -13.29 10.64
CA CYS A 189 3.02 -14.31 10.25
C CYS A 189 3.18 -14.55 8.75
N GLY A 190 3.91 -15.61 8.39
CA GLY A 190 4.01 -16.06 7.01
C GLY A 190 2.93 -17.11 6.72
N GLN A 191 2.00 -16.80 5.82
CA GLN A 191 1.11 -17.79 5.20
C GLN A 191 1.62 -18.02 3.76
N ARG A 192 1.74 -19.29 3.35
CA ARG A 192 2.11 -19.69 1.96
C ARG A 192 0.88 -19.67 1.04
#